data_AF-L1PNC0-F1
#
_entry.id   AF-L1PNC0-F1
#
_cell.length_a   1.000
_cell.length_b   1.000
_cell.length_c   1.000
_cell.angle_alpha   90.00
_cell.angle_beta   90.00
_cell.angle_gamma   90.00
#
_symmetry.space_group_name_H-M   'P 1'
#
loop_
_entity.id
_entity.type
_entity.pdbx_description
1 polymer ?
#
loop_
_entity_poly.entity_id
_entity_poly.type
_entity_poly.pdbx_seq_one_letter_code
_entity_poly.pdbx_strand_id
1 'polypeptide(L)'
;METTTLKKTISLRVTPVLYEHIKQMSMKENRSINNYIETALLSFSNFDEHIQTYSDETGNKIIKALEEHKAGETIKITPETLWTI
;
A
#
# COMPACT_ATOMS: atom_id res chain seq x y z
N MET A 1 21.17 -9.93 -21.70
CA MET A 1 21.20 -10.69 -20.44
C MET A 1 19.78 -11.16 -20.21
N GLU A 2 19.45 -12.36 -20.70
CA GLU A 2 18.12 -12.96 -20.53
C GLU A 2 18.01 -13.39 -19.06
N THR A 3 17.33 -12.60 -18.25
CA THR A 3 16.95 -13.03 -16.90
C THR A 3 15.85 -14.06 -17.06
N THR A 4 16.21 -15.33 -17.13
CA THR A 4 15.24 -16.42 -16.97
C THR A 4 14.76 -16.36 -15.53
N THR A 5 13.81 -15.45 -15.25
CA THR A 5 13.10 -15.41 -13.96
C THR A 5 12.58 -16.80 -13.70
N LEU A 6 13.08 -17.44 -12.65
CA LEU A 6 12.69 -18.77 -12.20
C LEU A 6 11.19 -18.75 -11.87
N LYS A 7 10.35 -19.04 -12.87
CA LYS A 7 8.90 -19.12 -12.69
C LYS A 7 8.57 -20.44 -12.02
N LYS A 8 8.08 -20.38 -10.78
CA LYS A 8 7.54 -21.55 -10.08
C LYS A 8 6.04 -21.61 -10.29
N THR A 9 5.56 -22.72 -10.84
CA THR A 9 4.11 -22.95 -10.97
C THR A 9 3.54 -23.24 -9.58
N ILE A 10 2.48 -22.52 -9.21
CA ILE A 10 1.78 -22.69 -7.93
C ILE A 10 0.32 -23.06 -8.17
N SER A 11 -0.26 -23.85 -7.26
CA SER A 11 -1.69 -24.11 -7.21
C SER A 11 -2.31 -23.31 -6.08
N LEU A 12 -3.18 -22.37 -6.41
CA LEU A 12 -3.88 -21.52 -5.43
C LEU A 12 -5.33 -21.97 -5.31
N ARG A 13 -5.79 -22.27 -4.09
CA ARG A 13 -7.21 -22.49 -3.82
C ARG A 13 -7.86 -21.17 -3.44
N VAL A 14 -8.90 -20.79 -4.18
CA VAL A 14 -9.69 -19.58 -3.93
C VAL A 14 -11.14 -19.94 -3.74
N THR A 15 -11.88 -19.12 -3.00
CA THR A 15 -13.33 -19.30 -2.87
C THR A 15 -14.01 -19.03 -4.22
N PRO A 16 -15.18 -19.65 -4.50
CA PRO A 16 -15.88 -19.45 -5.76
C PRO A 16 -16.23 -17.98 -6.04
N VAL A 17 -16.61 -17.24 -4.99
CA VAL A 17 -16.94 -15.80 -5.08
C VAL A 17 -15.73 -14.97 -5.53
N LEU A 18 -14.56 -15.25 -4.95
CA LEU A 18 -13.33 -14.55 -5.31
C LEU A 18 -12.89 -14.92 -6.74
N TYR A 19 -13.05 -16.17 -7.15
CA TYR A 19 -12.73 -16.61 -8.50
C TYR A 19 -13.55 -15.87 -9.57
N GLU A 20 -14.87 -15.76 -9.38
CA GLU A 20 -15.73 -15.03 -10.31
C GLU A 20 -15.35 -13.54 -10.38
N HIS A 21 -15.02 -12.92 -9.24
CA HIS A 21 -14.55 -11.54 -9.23
C HIS A 21 -13.24 -11.38 -10.02
N ILE A 22 -12.25 -12.25 -9.80
CA ILE A 22 -10.98 -12.25 -10.53
C ILE A 22 -11.22 -12.41 -12.04
N LYS A 23 -12.14 -13.30 -12.43
CA LYS A 23 -12.49 -13.52 -13.84
C LYS A 23 -13.09 -12.27 -14.49
N GLN A 24 -13.99 -11.57 -13.80
CA GLN A 24 -14.55 -10.30 -14.31
C GLN A 24 -13.46 -9.24 -14.47
N MET A 25 -12.58 -9.11 -13.48
CA MET A 25 -11.46 -8.15 -13.52
C MET A 25 -10.46 -8.48 -14.63
N SER A 26 -10.12 -9.76 -14.82
CA SER A 26 -9.22 -10.17 -15.90
C SER A 26 -9.82 -9.91 -17.28
N MET A 27 -11.13 -10.14 -17.46
CA MET A 27 -11.83 -9.81 -18.71
C MET A 27 -11.84 -8.30 -19.00
N LYS A 28 -12.07 -7.47 -17.96
CA LYS A 28 -12.04 -6.00 -18.09
C LYS A 28 -10.68 -5.49 -18.56
N GLU A 29 -9.59 -6.13 -18.11
CA GLU A 29 -8.22 -5.78 -18.50
C GLU A 29 -7.74 -6.51 -19.76
N ASN A 30 -8.59 -7.32 -20.40
CA ASN A 30 -8.25 -8.16 -21.55
C ASN A 30 -7.02 -9.06 -21.28
N ARG A 31 -6.97 -9.66 -20.08
CA ARG A 31 -5.90 -10.54 -19.60
C ARG A 31 -6.45 -11.93 -19.27
N SER A 32 -5.59 -12.94 -19.37
CA SER A 32 -5.91 -14.25 -18.83
C SER A 32 -5.94 -14.20 -17.30
N ILE A 33 -6.73 -15.07 -16.68
CA ILE A 33 -6.84 -15.16 -15.20
C ILE A 33 -5.45 -15.35 -14.57
N ASN A 34 -4.61 -16.22 -15.16
CA ASN A 34 -3.26 -16.48 -14.65
C ASN A 34 -2.36 -15.23 -14.74
N ASN A 35 -2.42 -14.50 -15.85
CA ASN A 35 -1.62 -13.28 -16.02
C ASN A 35 -2.07 -12.16 -15.08
N TYR A 36 -3.39 -12.03 -14.87
CA TYR A 36 -3.95 -11.09 -13.90
C TYR A 36 -3.49 -11.43 -12.47
N ILE A 37 -3.57 -12.70 -12.07
CA ILE A 37 -3.09 -13.15 -10.75
C ILE A 37 -1.58 -12.94 -10.60
N GLU A 38 -0.77 -13.26 -11.62
CA GLU A 38 0.67 -13.03 -11.60
C GLU A 38 1.00 -11.55 -11.39
N THR A 39 0.30 -10.65 -12.12
CA THR A 39 0.48 -9.20 -12.00
C THR A 39 0.01 -8.68 -10.64
N ALA A 40 -1.12 -9.16 -10.13
CA ALA A 40 -1.61 -8.79 -8.81
C ALA A 40 -0.64 -9.26 -7.71
N LEU A 41 -0.20 -10.51 -7.74
CA LEU A 41 0.80 -11.05 -6.81
C LEU A 41 2.13 -10.29 -6.89
N LEU A 42 2.55 -9.90 -8.09
CA LEU A 42 3.73 -9.05 -8.28
C LEU A 42 3.53 -7.66 -7.67
N SER A 43 2.34 -7.06 -7.81
CA SER A 43 2.03 -5.76 -7.20
C SER A 43 2.07 -5.78 -5.68
N PHE A 44 1.66 -6.91 -5.06
CA PHE A 44 1.85 -7.13 -3.63
C PHE A 44 3.32 -7.37 -3.28
N SER A 45 4.09 -7.96 -4.19
CA SER A 45 5.51 -8.27 -4.01
C SER A 45 6.44 -7.06 -4.05
N ASN A 46 5.92 -5.83 -4.18
CA ASN A 46 6.63 -4.61 -3.79
C ASN A 46 6.85 -4.51 -2.25
N PHE A 47 6.96 -5.65 -1.58
CA PHE A 47 7.46 -5.72 -0.22
C PHE A 47 8.94 -5.34 -0.25
N ASP A 48 9.24 -4.16 0.31
CA ASP A 48 10.55 -3.80 0.84
C ASP A 48 11.51 -2.94 -0.01
N GLU A 49 11.05 -1.74 -0.42
CA GLU A 49 11.93 -0.55 -0.37
C GLU A 49 11.22 0.71 0.20
N HIS A 50 9.88 0.74 0.26
CA HIS A 50 9.13 1.93 0.69
C HIS A 50 7.91 1.64 1.59
N ILE A 51 7.91 0.57 2.38
CA ILE A 51 7.17 0.66 3.64
C ILE A 51 8.02 1.58 4.52
N GLN A 52 7.88 2.90 4.33
CA GLN A 52 8.23 3.89 5.34
C GLN A 52 7.33 3.62 6.54
N THR A 53 7.63 2.56 7.28
CA THR A 53 7.46 2.60 8.71
C THR A 53 8.35 3.77 9.11
N TYR A 54 7.74 4.94 9.29
CA TYR A 54 8.42 6.06 9.93
C TYR A 54 9.23 5.48 11.09
N SER A 55 10.49 5.90 11.27
CA SER A 55 11.26 5.45 12.44
C SER A 55 10.39 5.57 13.69
N ASP A 56 10.53 4.69 14.67
CA ASP A 56 9.66 4.70 15.86
C ASP A 56 9.50 6.11 16.45
N GLU A 57 10.57 6.91 16.38
CA GLU A 57 10.57 8.33 16.79
C GLU A 57 9.67 9.24 15.92
N THR A 58 9.71 9.09 14.59
CA THR A 58 8.91 9.89 13.66
C THR A 58 7.45 9.44 13.66
N GLY A 59 7.19 8.14 13.75
CA GLY A 59 5.85 7.58 13.91
C GLY A 59 5.18 8.08 15.19
N ASN A 60 5.90 8.08 16.32
CA ASN A 60 5.40 8.60 17.59
C ASN A 60 5.08 10.10 17.54
N LYS A 61 5.89 10.91 16.85
CA LYS A 61 5.62 12.36 16.67
C LYS A 61 4.34 12.60 15.87
N ILE A 62 4.08 11.81 14.83
CA ILE A 62 2.87 11.90 14.01
C ILE A 62 1.63 11.51 14.82
N ILE A 63 1.72 10.42 15.59
CA ILE A 63 0.62 9.96 16.46
C ILE A 63 0.27 11.02 17.50
N LYS A 64 1.29 11.60 18.17
CA LYS A 64 1.10 12.65 19.17
C LYS A 64 0.42 13.89 18.59
N ALA A 65 0.85 14.35 17.41
CA ALA A 65 0.23 15.50 16.73
C ALA A 65 -1.23 15.23 16.33
N LEU A 66 -1.56 13.99 15.93
CA LEU A 66 -2.93 13.56 15.63
C LEU A 66 -3.82 13.53 16.88
N GLU A 67 -3.28 13.09 18.03
CA GLU A 67 -3.99 13.09 19.31
C GLU A 67 -4.25 14.52 19.81
N GLU A 68 -3.26 15.40 19.75
CA GLU A 68 -3.38 16.83 20.10
C GLU A 68 -4.43 17.55 19.23
N HIS A 69 -4.49 17.23 17.93
CA HIS A 69 -5.56 17.72 17.04
C HIS A 69 -6.93 17.18 17.43
N LYS A 70 -7.06 15.90 17.77
CA LYS A 70 -8.34 15.30 18.22
C LYS A 70 -8.81 15.85 19.56
N ALA A 71 -7.88 16.17 20.46
CA ALA A 71 -8.16 16.80 21.75
C ALA A 71 -8.58 18.28 21.61
N GLY A 72 -8.50 18.86 20.40
CA GLY A 72 -8.81 20.26 20.16
C GLY A 72 -7.74 21.23 20.68
N GLU A 73 -6.54 20.71 20.99
CA GLU A 73 -5.39 21.48 21.49
C GLU A 73 -4.54 22.06 20.36
N THR A 74 -4.97 21.96 19.09
CA THR A 74 -4.24 22.56 17.99
C THR A 74 -4.16 24.07 18.16
N ILE A 75 -2.96 24.51 18.54
CA ILE A 75 -2.53 25.90 18.60
C ILE A 75 -2.95 26.53 17.27
N LYS A 76 -3.80 27.55 17.33
CA LYS A 76 -4.16 28.35 16.16
C LYS A 76 -2.86 28.94 15.63
N ILE A 77 -2.30 28.33 14.60
CA ILE A 77 -1.04 28.76 14.01
C ILE A 77 -1.33 30.08 13.29
N THR A 78 -1.14 31.19 13.98
CA THR A 78 -1.21 32.53 13.37
C THR A 78 0.18 32.87 12.81
N PRO A 79 0.27 33.65 11.72
CA PRO A 79 1.55 33.99 11.10
C PRO A 79 2.58 34.58 12.08
N GLU A 80 2.12 35.28 13.11
CA GLU A 80 2.93 35.88 14.19
C GLU A 80 3.64 34.84 15.09
N THR A 81 3.14 33.60 15.15
CA THR A 81 3.76 32.51 15.93
C THR A 81 4.81 31.72 15.14
N LEU A 82 4.82 31.85 13.81
CA LEU A 82 5.74 31.13 12.92
C LEU A 82 7.02 31.93 12.61
N TRP A 83 6.96 33.25 12.73
CA TRP A 83 8.10 34.13 12.47
C TRP A 83 8.12 35.25 13.51
N THR A 84 9.08 35.22 14.43
CA THR A 84 9.55 36.47 15.07
C THR A 84 10.33 37.24 14.02
N ILE A 85 9.79 38.38 13.58
CA ILE A 85 10.50 39.39 12.80
C ILE A 85 11.61 40.00 13.66
#